data_AF-A0A3P7JQ19-F1
#
_entry.id   AF-A0A3P7JQ19-F1
#
_cell.length_a   1.000
_cell.length_b   1.000
_cell.length_c   1.000
_cell.angle_alpha   90.00
_cell.angle_beta   90.00
_cell.angle_gamma   90.00
#
_symmetry.space_group_name_H-M   'P 1'
#
loop_
_entity.id
_entity.type
_entity.pdbx_description
1 polymer ?
#
loop_
_entity_poly.entity_id
_entity_poly.type
_entity_poly.pdbx_seq_one_letter_code
_entity_poly.pdbx_strand_id
1 'polypeptide(L)' 'MDPALWEVRGIAQFAFWSVFTNFLDTKGKLTDEQRKAWMQLGETFNDECQSHLKALGLPHN' A
#
# COMPACT_ATOMS: atom_id res chain seq x y z
N MET A 1 2.08 6.44 -12.00
CA MET A 1 2.01 7.09 -10.67
C MET A 1 3.43 7.36 -10.25
N ASP A 2 3.69 8.54 -9.70
CA ASP A 2 5.02 8.93 -9.19
C ASP A 2 5.33 8.14 -7.90
N PRO A 3 6.43 7.36 -7.83
CA PRO A 3 6.85 6.67 -6.60
C PRO A 3 7.08 7.63 -5.42
N ALA A 4 7.41 8.90 -5.67
CA ALA A 4 7.58 9.91 -4.63
C ALA A 4 6.25 10.28 -3.94
N LEU A 5 5.10 10.05 -4.58
CA LEU A 5 3.79 10.13 -3.91
C LEU A 5 3.60 9.00 -2.89
N TRP A 6 4.45 7.96 -2.92
CA TRP A 6 4.55 6.93 -1.90
C TRP A 6 5.58 7.27 -0.79
N GLU A 7 6.20 8.44 -0.85
CA GLU A 7 7.28 8.84 0.08
C GLU A 7 6.96 10.07 0.93
N VAL A 8 5.84 10.74 0.70
CA VAL A 8 5.49 11.94 1.48
C VAL A 8 5.15 11.54 2.92
N ARG A 9 6.19 11.58 3.77
CA ARG A 9 6.18 11.59 5.25
C ARG A 9 5.75 10.31 5.97
N GLY A 10 6.32 9.17 5.59
CA GLY A 10 6.40 7.99 6.47
C GLY A 10 5.13 7.15 6.64
N ILE A 11 4.15 7.28 5.73
CA ILE A 11 2.85 6.57 5.83
C ILE A 11 2.27 6.05 4.51
N ALA A 12 2.94 6.21 3.36
CA ALA A 12 2.20 6.15 2.10
C ALA A 12 1.89 4.75 1.53
N GLN A 13 2.61 3.69 1.94
CA GLN A 13 2.15 2.33 1.60
C GLN A 13 0.79 2.06 2.24
N PHE A 14 0.59 2.54 3.46
CA PHE A 14 -0.69 2.48 4.13
C PHE A 14 -1.74 3.39 3.49
N ALA A 15 -1.36 4.42 2.72
CA ALA A 15 -2.33 5.35 2.14
C ALA A 15 -3.20 4.69 1.05
N PHE A 16 -2.62 3.93 0.11
CA PHE A 16 -3.42 3.23 -0.90
C PHE A 16 -4.34 2.19 -0.25
N TRP A 17 -3.79 1.32 0.61
CA TRP A 17 -4.57 0.26 1.25
C TRP A 17 -5.60 0.79 2.24
N SER A 18 -5.33 1.92 2.91
CA SER A 18 -6.32 2.62 3.74
C SER A 18 -7.45 3.20 2.89
N VAL A 19 -7.13 3.90 1.79
CA VAL A 19 -8.16 4.41 0.85
C VAL A 19 -8.97 3.27 0.26
N PHE A 20 -8.33 2.17 -0.11
CA PHE A 20 -8.97 1.01 -0.71
C PHE A 20 -9.88 0.28 0.28
N THR A 21 -9.41 0.01 1.51
CA THR A 21 -10.25 -0.61 2.55
C THR A 21 -11.42 0.28 2.95
N ASN A 22 -11.22 1.60 3.06
CA ASN A 22 -12.31 2.57 3.26
C ASN A 22 -13.31 2.55 2.09
N PHE A 23 -12.84 2.43 0.85
CA PHE A 23 -13.72 2.27 -0.30
C PHE A 23 -14.53 0.97 -0.22
N LEU A 24 -13.91 -0.16 0.14
CA LEU A 24 -14.60 -1.44 0.28
C LEU A 24 -15.72 -1.35 1.33
N ASP A 25 -15.52 -0.63 2.43
CA ASP A 25 -16.57 -0.38 3.43
C ASP A 25 -17.81 0.32 2.85
N THR A 26 -17.61 1.20 1.87
CA THR A 26 -18.74 1.85 1.18
C THR A 26 -19.55 0.88 0.31
N LYS A 27 -19.00 -0.30 0.01
CA LYS A 27 -19.63 -1.34 -0.82
C LYS A 27 -20.18 -2.50 0.00
N GLY A 28 -19.66 -2.70 1.21
CA GLY A 28 -20.11 -3.72 2.15
C GLY A 28 -19.23 -3.69 3.40
N LYS A 29 -19.73 -4.23 4.51
CA LYS A 29 -19.01 -4.16 5.78
C LYS A 29 -17.73 -5.01 5.72
N LEU A 30 -16.56 -4.39 5.89
CA LEU A 30 -15.31 -5.11 6.06
C LEU A 30 -15.12 -5.49 7.53
N THR A 31 -14.75 -6.74 7.80
CA THR A 31 -14.38 -7.15 9.17
C THR A 31 -12.98 -6.65 9.51
N ASP A 32 -12.67 -6.58 10.81
CA ASP A 32 -11.34 -6.17 11.26
C ASP A 32 -10.25 -7.15 10.80
N GLU A 33 -10.56 -8.44 10.74
CA GLU A 33 -9.67 -9.48 10.19
C GLU A 33 -9.39 -9.25 8.70
N GLN A 34 -10.41 -8.91 7.91
CA GLN A 34 -10.25 -8.59 6.49
C GLN A 34 -9.42 -7.33 6.28
N ARG A 35 -9.63 -6.28 7.09
CA ARG A 35 -8.76 -5.08 7.05
C ARG A 35 -7.31 -5.44 7.32
N LYS A 36 -7.07 -6.23 8.37
CA LYS A 36 -5.71 -6.65 8.73
C LYS A 36 -5.05 -7.44 7.61
N ALA A 37 -5.80 -8.33 6.94
CA ALA A 37 -5.30 -9.07 5.78
C ALA A 37 -4.93 -8.14 4.61
N TRP A 38 -5.74 -7.11 4.33
CA TRP A 38 -5.39 -6.11 3.31
C TRP A 38 -4.13 -5.32 3.66
N MET A 39 -3.92 -5.00 4.93
CA MET A 39 -2.71 -4.29 5.37
C MET A 39 -1.46 -5.17 5.22
N GLN A 40 -1.54 -6.47 5.58
CA GLN A 40 -0.45 -7.43 5.36
C GLN A 40 -0.13 -7.64 3.88
N LEU A 41 -1.18 -7.71 3.04
CA LEU A 41 -0.99 -7.73 1.58
C LEU A 41 -0.25 -6.49 1.12
N GLY A 42 -0.57 -5.34 1.71
CA GLY A 42 0.06 -4.07 1.36
C GLY A 42 1.54 -3.97 1.69
N GLU A 43 1.94 -4.52 2.84
CA GLU A 43 3.36 -4.67 3.21
C GLU A 43 4.09 -5.53 2.17
N THR A 44 3.55 -6.72 1.87
CA THR A 44 4.15 -7.65 0.90
C THR A 44 4.24 -7.03 -0.50
N PHE A 45 3.17 -6.34 -0.93
CA PHE A 45 3.13 -5.64 -2.22
C PHE A 45 4.20 -4.56 -2.30
N ASN A 46 4.39 -3.80 -1.22
CA ASN A 46 5.42 -2.79 -1.22
C ASN A 46 6.81 -3.40 -1.30
N ASP A 47 7.11 -4.43 -0.50
CA ASP A 47 8.44 -5.03 -0.48
C ASP A 47 8.86 -5.47 -1.89
N GLU A 48 7.94 -6.08 -2.64
CA GLU A 48 8.15 -6.45 -4.04
C GLU A 48 8.33 -5.21 -4.94
N CYS A 49 7.49 -4.19 -4.78
CA CYS A 49 7.60 -2.96 -5.56
C CYS A 49 8.92 -2.23 -5.33
N GLN A 50 9.38 -2.10 -4.08
CA GLN A 50 10.66 -1.45 -3.77
C GLN A 50 11.84 -2.28 -4.30
N SER A 51 11.78 -3.61 -4.16
CA SER A 51 12.76 -4.53 -4.76
C SER A 51 12.84 -4.35 -6.28
N HIS A 52 11.69 -4.26 -6.95
CA HIS A 52 11.61 -4.07 -8.39
C HIS A 52 12.13 -2.69 -8.83
N LEU A 53 11.73 -1.62 -8.13
CA LEU A 53 12.22 -0.26 -8.39
C LEU A 53 13.75 -0.19 -8.24
N LYS A 54 14.30 -0.82 -7.20
CA LYS A 54 15.74 -0.94 -6.99
C LYS A 54 16.43 -1.68 -8.14
N ALA A 55 15.87 -2.80 -8.60
CA ALA A 55 16.42 -3.57 -9.72
C ALA A 55 16.44 -2.77 -11.03
N LEU A 56 15.48 -1.86 -11.23
CA LEU A 56 15.42 -0.96 -12.38
C LEU A 56 16.30 0.30 -12.23
N GLY A 57 16.98 0.49 -11.10
CA GLY A 57 17.74 1.71 -10.80
C GLY A 57 16.84 2.94 -10.64
N LEU A 58 15.57 2.75 -10.31
CA LEU A 58 14.60 3.82 -10.08
C LEU A 58 14.60 4.23 -8.59
N PRO A 59 14.08 5.43 -8.27
CA PRO A 59 13.88 5.85 -6.88
C PRO A 59 13.09 4.82 -6.07
N HIS A 60 13.58 4.49 -4.88
CA HIS A 60 13.03 3.51 -3.94
C HIS A 60 13.41 3.91 -2.52
N ASN A 61 12.65 3.41 -1.53
CA ASN A 61 12.95 3.56 -0.10
C ASN A 61 13.88 2.48 0.44
#